data_AF-A0AAW5ECE7-F1
#
_entry.id   AF-A0AAW5ECE7-F1
#
_cell.length_a   1.000
_cell.length_b   1.000
_cell.length_c   1.000
_cell.angle_alpha   90.00
_cell.angle_beta   90.00
_cell.angle_gamma   90.00
#
_symmetry.space_group_name_H-M   'P 1'
#
loop_
_entity.id
_entity.type
_entity.pdbx_description
1 polymer ?
#
loop_
_entity_poly.entity_id
_entity_poly.type
_entity_poly.pdbx_seq_one_letter_code
_entity_poly.pdbx_strand_id
1 'polypeptide(L)'
;CAPLLIMIYVCLKDKKMPKIFESMALIFIILALFLLASGGDISNLNLNLWGIFWAILGAFGVAFYSLGARKIIAKYGIFFVMGWSSLIASFILFGILEFKEGLVHYDFALNLYLAQTGIIFIGTIGAFCLYLKGVEYIGALRASMIACIEPVADAFMSFLFLGTRYSCLDLFAFALIILSVILNAKKS
;
A
#
# COMPACT_ATOMS: atom_id res chain seq x y z
N CYS A 1 -6.51 0.50 4.92
CA CYS A 1 -7.68 -0.38 4.66
C CYS A 1 -7.33 -1.81 4.21
N ALA A 2 -6.23 -2.05 3.49
CA ALA A 2 -5.84 -3.41 3.10
C ALA A 2 -5.71 -4.44 4.25
N PRO A 3 -5.01 -4.15 5.38
CA PRO A 3 -4.88 -5.13 6.47
C PRO A 3 -6.22 -5.49 7.14
N LEU A 4 -7.17 -4.56 7.18
CA LEU A 4 -8.55 -4.80 7.64
C LEU A 4 -9.25 -5.87 6.79
N LEU A 5 -9.25 -5.70 5.46
CA LEU A 5 -9.87 -6.65 4.55
C LEU A 5 -9.18 -8.02 4.60
N ILE A 6 -7.85 -8.03 4.69
CA ILE A 6 -7.05 -9.26 4.84
C ILE A 6 -7.41 -9.96 6.16
N MET A 7 -7.55 -9.22 7.27
CA MET A 7 -7.91 -9.78 8.58
C MET A 7 -9.31 -10.39 8.55
N ILE A 8 -10.30 -9.68 8.00
CA ILE A 8 -11.68 -10.20 7.86
C ILE A 8 -11.67 -11.48 7.03
N TYR A 9 -10.98 -11.49 5.89
CA TYR A 9 -10.90 -12.66 5.03
C TYR A 9 -10.25 -13.86 5.73
N VAL A 10 -9.13 -13.66 6.44
CA VAL A 10 -8.44 -14.73 7.16
C VAL A 10 -9.30 -15.27 8.30
N CYS A 11 -9.99 -14.40 9.05
CA CYS A 11 -10.90 -14.82 10.12
C CYS A 11 -12.07 -15.67 9.58
N LEU A 12 -12.64 -15.29 8.43
CA LEU A 12 -13.71 -16.04 7.77
C LEU A 12 -13.23 -17.40 7.26
N LYS A 13 -12.05 -17.43 6.64
CA LYS A 13 -11.47 -18.65 6.05
C LYS A 13 -11.03 -19.65 7.11
N ASP A 14 -10.32 -19.19 8.14
CA ASP A 14 -9.75 -20.04 9.17
C ASP A 14 -10.71 -20.28 10.35
N LYS A 15 -11.89 -19.63 10.33
CA LYS A 15 -12.91 -19.65 11.41
C LYS A 15 -12.33 -19.41 12.81
N LYS A 16 -11.25 -18.63 12.89
CA LYS A 16 -10.57 -18.26 14.14
C LYS A 16 -10.70 -16.77 14.35
N MET A 17 -11.02 -16.39 15.59
CA MET A 17 -11.02 -14.99 16.01
C MET A 17 -9.59 -14.43 15.90
N PRO A 18 -9.43 -13.17 15.45
CA PRO A 18 -8.12 -12.53 15.39
C PRO A 18 -7.56 -12.38 16.80
N LYS A 19 -6.23 -12.43 16.95
CA LYS A 19 -5.61 -12.27 18.27
C LYS A 19 -5.90 -10.85 18.76
N ILE A 20 -6.10 -10.70 20.07
CA ILE A 20 -6.34 -9.39 20.71
C ILE A 20 -5.29 -8.34 20.30
N PHE A 21 -4.02 -8.76 20.18
CA PHE A 21 -2.93 -7.89 19.75
C PHE A 21 -3.05 -7.44 18.29
N GLU A 22 -3.52 -8.30 17.39
CA GLU A 22 -3.73 -7.96 15.96
C GLU A 22 -4.87 -6.92 15.85
N SER A 23 -5.96 -7.12 16.61
CA SER A 23 -7.06 -6.16 16.68
C SER A 23 -6.62 -4.80 17.26
N MET A 24 -5.84 -4.79 18.34
CA MET A 24 -5.31 -3.55 18.93
C MET A 24 -4.39 -2.80 17.97
N ALA A 25 -3.46 -3.52 17.32
CA ALA A 25 -2.56 -2.96 16.33
C ALA A 25 -3.33 -2.34 15.16
N LEU A 26 -4.38 -3.01 14.71
CA LEU A 26 -5.25 -2.54 13.66
C LEU A 26 -5.99 -1.26 14.04
N ILE A 27 -6.51 -1.18 15.28
CA ILE A 27 -7.14 0.04 15.81
C ILE A 27 -6.15 1.20 15.80
N PHE A 28 -4.90 0.99 16.24
CA PHE A 28 -3.87 2.02 16.23
C PHE A 28 -3.52 2.50 14.81
N ILE A 29 -3.47 1.59 13.83
CA ILE A 29 -3.23 1.97 12.43
C ILE A 29 -4.40 2.80 11.88
N ILE A 30 -5.66 2.43 12.16
CA ILE A 30 -6.82 3.22 11.73
C ILE A 30 -6.77 4.62 12.35
N LEU A 31 -6.52 4.71 13.66
CA LEU A 31 -6.44 5.99 14.37
C LEU A 31 -5.31 6.86 13.82
N ALA A 32 -4.13 6.29 13.59
CA ALA A 32 -3.00 7.02 13.02
C ALA A 32 -3.30 7.53 11.60
N LEU A 33 -3.89 6.69 10.74
CA LEU A 33 -4.27 7.10 9.38
C LEU A 33 -5.34 8.19 9.40
N PHE A 34 -6.28 8.13 10.33
CA PHE A 34 -7.28 9.19 10.51
C PHE A 34 -6.64 10.52 10.95
N LEU A 35 -5.67 10.46 11.86
CA LEU A 35 -4.93 11.65 12.30
C LEU A 35 -4.11 12.26 11.14
N LEU A 36 -3.41 11.42 10.37
CA LEU A 36 -2.66 11.87 9.19
C LEU A 36 -3.58 12.46 8.11
N ALA A 37 -4.73 11.83 7.86
CA ALA A 37 -5.68 12.31 6.85
C ALA A 37 -6.39 13.61 7.26
N SER A 38 -6.62 13.82 8.57
CA SER A 38 -7.27 15.02 9.08
C SER A 38 -6.30 16.21 9.25
N GLY A 39 -5.00 15.97 9.41
CA GLY A 39 -4.00 17.02 9.59
C GLY A 39 -4.24 17.94 10.80
N GLY A 40 -5.17 17.58 11.69
CA GLY A 40 -5.63 18.39 12.82
C GLY A 40 -6.89 19.21 12.58
N ASP A 41 -7.38 19.36 11.36
CA ASP A 41 -8.59 20.15 11.03
C ASP A 41 -9.66 19.30 10.33
N ILE A 42 -10.59 18.78 11.13
CA ILE A 42 -11.69 17.90 10.66
C ILE A 42 -12.65 18.65 9.70
N SER A 43 -12.72 19.97 9.80
CA SER A 43 -13.59 20.82 8.97
C SER A 43 -13.10 20.96 7.52
N ASN A 44 -11.83 20.66 7.23
CA ASN A 44 -11.26 20.69 5.88
C ASN A 44 -11.11 19.30 5.24
N LEU A 45 -11.66 18.25 5.85
CA LEU A 45 -11.71 16.90 5.26
C LEU A 45 -12.69 16.90 4.07
N ASN A 46 -12.21 17.35 2.91
CA ASN A 46 -12.94 17.27 1.66
C ASN A 46 -12.82 15.84 1.09
N LEU A 47 -13.47 14.90 1.77
CA LEU A 47 -13.49 13.50 1.36
C LEU A 47 -14.40 13.34 0.15
N ASN A 48 -13.80 13.29 -1.03
CA ASN A 48 -14.51 12.98 -2.26
C ASN A 48 -15.01 11.53 -2.24
N LEU A 49 -16.32 11.33 -2.42
CA LEU A 49 -16.96 10.01 -2.46
C LEU A 49 -16.30 9.08 -3.49
N TRP A 50 -15.90 9.65 -4.63
CA TRP A 50 -15.18 8.93 -5.68
C TRP A 50 -13.79 8.45 -5.22
N GLY A 51 -13.08 9.25 -4.42
CA GLY A 51 -11.79 8.87 -3.86
C GLY A 51 -11.92 7.68 -2.91
N ILE A 52 -12.95 7.68 -2.06
CA ILE A 52 -13.24 6.56 -1.16
C ILE A 52 -13.57 5.29 -1.96
N PHE A 53 -14.38 5.41 -3.02
CA PHE A 53 -14.73 4.28 -3.89
C PHE A 53 -13.48 3.61 -4.48
N TRP A 54 -12.57 4.38 -5.07
CA TRP A 54 -11.32 3.86 -5.63
C TRP A 54 -10.38 3.31 -4.55
N ALA A 55 -10.32 3.92 -3.37
CA ALA A 55 -9.51 3.44 -2.25
C ALA A 55 -9.99 2.07 -1.73
N ILE A 56 -11.31 1.86 -1.64
CA ILE A 56 -11.90 0.57 -1.26
C ILE A 56 -11.59 -0.47 -2.34
N LEU A 57 -11.81 -0.13 -3.62
CA LEU A 57 -11.52 -1.04 -4.74
C LEU A 57 -10.05 -1.46 -4.76
N GLY A 58 -9.12 -0.51 -4.55
CA GLY A 58 -7.70 -0.78 -4.42
C GLY A 58 -7.38 -1.69 -3.23
N ALA A 59 -8.02 -1.49 -2.07
CA ALA A 59 -7.85 -2.35 -0.90
C ALA A 59 -8.30 -3.80 -1.17
N PHE A 60 -9.39 -3.99 -1.93
CA PHE A 60 -9.81 -5.31 -2.40
C PHE A 60 -8.78 -5.93 -3.35
N GLY A 61 -8.23 -5.16 -4.29
CA GLY A 61 -7.15 -5.62 -5.17
C GLY A 61 -5.93 -6.10 -4.36
N VAL A 62 -5.52 -5.32 -3.35
CA VAL A 62 -4.40 -5.65 -2.47
C VAL A 62 -4.65 -6.94 -1.70
N ALA A 63 -5.85 -7.09 -1.13
CA ALA A 63 -6.24 -8.30 -0.43
C ALA A 63 -6.25 -9.53 -1.37
N PHE A 64 -6.84 -9.38 -2.55
CA PHE A 64 -6.96 -10.46 -3.53
C PHE A 64 -5.59 -10.96 -4.00
N TYR A 65 -4.67 -10.06 -4.37
CA TYR A 65 -3.34 -10.50 -4.78
C TYR A 65 -2.52 -11.05 -3.60
N SER A 66 -2.59 -10.43 -2.43
CA SER A 66 -1.81 -10.87 -1.25
C SER A 66 -2.22 -12.28 -0.78
N LEU A 67 -3.50 -12.63 -0.95
CA LEU A 67 -4.06 -13.92 -0.53
C LEU A 67 -4.07 -14.98 -1.63
N GLY A 68 -4.38 -14.57 -2.88
CA GLY A 68 -4.60 -15.48 -4.01
C GLY A 68 -3.39 -15.63 -4.94
N ALA A 69 -2.58 -14.59 -5.11
CA ALA A 69 -1.52 -14.60 -6.13
C ALA A 69 -0.38 -15.57 -5.79
N ARG A 70 -0.19 -15.96 -4.52
CA ARG A 70 0.90 -16.87 -4.11
C ARG A 70 0.90 -18.19 -4.89
N LYS A 71 -0.28 -18.81 -5.09
CA LYS A 71 -0.38 -20.09 -5.82
C LYS A 71 -0.10 -19.93 -7.32
N ILE A 72 -0.57 -18.83 -7.90
CA ILE A 72 -0.40 -18.54 -9.32
C ILE A 72 1.07 -18.18 -9.62
N ILE A 73 1.67 -17.34 -8.76
CA ILE A 73 3.07 -16.92 -8.86
C ILE A 73 4.01 -18.09 -8.64
N ALA A 74 3.71 -19.01 -7.71
CA ALA A 74 4.51 -20.22 -7.53
C ALA A 74 4.48 -21.16 -8.76
N LYS A 75 3.38 -21.15 -9.54
CA LYS A 75 3.22 -22.01 -10.72
C LYS A 75 3.77 -21.40 -12.01
N TYR A 76 3.57 -20.11 -12.23
CA TYR A 76 3.90 -19.42 -13.49
C TYR A 76 5.10 -18.47 -13.39
N GLY A 77 5.63 -18.24 -12.19
CA GLY A 77 6.70 -17.29 -11.93
C GLY A 77 6.21 -15.85 -11.78
N ILE A 78 6.93 -15.07 -10.98
CA ILE A 78 6.56 -13.69 -10.62
C ILE A 78 6.63 -12.73 -11.80
N PHE A 79 7.66 -12.86 -12.65
CA PHE A 79 7.87 -12.00 -13.81
C PHE A 79 6.77 -12.17 -14.86
N PHE A 80 6.32 -13.40 -15.11
CA PHE A 80 5.27 -13.68 -16.08
C PHE A 80 3.93 -13.09 -15.63
N VAL A 81 3.56 -13.31 -14.37
CA VAL A 81 2.30 -12.79 -13.80
C VAL A 81 2.32 -11.26 -13.77
N MET A 82 3.41 -10.65 -13.29
CA MET A 82 3.53 -9.20 -13.24
C MET A 82 3.52 -8.57 -14.64
N GLY A 83 4.23 -9.16 -15.61
CA GLY A 83 4.28 -8.66 -16.99
C GLY A 83 2.90 -8.60 -17.63
N TRP A 84 2.16 -9.72 -17.59
CA TRP A 84 0.80 -9.76 -18.13
C TRP A 84 -0.17 -8.85 -17.38
N SER A 85 -0.09 -8.79 -16.05
CA SER A 85 -0.95 -7.90 -15.26
C SER A 85 -0.71 -6.43 -15.58
N SER A 86 0.56 -6.03 -15.72
CA SER A 86 0.96 -4.65 -16.02
C SER A 86 0.58 -4.27 -17.44
N LEU A 87 0.69 -5.21 -18.40
CA LEU A 87 0.30 -4.99 -19.79
C LEU A 87 -1.22 -4.78 -19.92
N ILE A 88 -2.02 -5.64 -19.28
CA ILE A 88 -3.49 -5.49 -19.24
C ILE A 88 -3.88 -4.18 -18.53
N ALA A 89 -3.29 -3.88 -17.38
CA ALA A 89 -3.55 -2.64 -16.64
C ALA A 89 -3.20 -1.40 -17.46
N SER A 90 -2.07 -1.42 -18.19
CA SER A 90 -1.64 -0.33 -19.06
C SER A 90 -2.61 -0.13 -20.23
N PHE A 91 -3.10 -1.21 -20.85
CA PHE A 91 -4.06 -1.13 -21.94
C PHE A 91 -5.41 -0.54 -21.48
N ILE A 92 -5.88 -0.93 -20.30
CA ILE A 92 -7.09 -0.36 -19.69
C ILE A 92 -6.89 1.13 -19.37
N LEU A 93 -5.75 1.49 -18.74
CA LEU A 93 -5.42 2.88 -18.43
C LEU A 93 -5.32 3.74 -19.68
N PHE A 94 -4.70 3.22 -20.75
CA PHE A 94 -4.60 3.87 -22.04
C PHE A 94 -6.00 4.20 -22.59
N GLY A 95 -6.92 3.22 -22.61
CA GLY A 95 -8.31 3.45 -23.03
C GLY A 95 -9.10 4.42 -22.15
N ILE A 96 -8.73 4.62 -20.89
CA ILE A 96 -9.37 5.59 -19.98
C ILE A 96 -8.81 7.01 -20.18
N LEU A 97 -7.49 7.13 -20.37
CA LEU A 97 -6.79 8.41 -20.42
C LEU A 97 -6.89 9.09 -21.79
N GLU A 98 -6.91 8.32 -22.89
CA GLU A 98 -6.97 8.86 -24.25
C GLU A 98 -8.26 9.64 -24.57
N PHE A 99 -9.32 9.50 -23.75
CA PHE A 99 -10.59 10.18 -23.99
C PHE A 99 -10.72 11.57 -23.36
N LYS A 100 -9.82 11.98 -22.44
CA LYS A 100 -10.09 13.17 -21.62
C LYS A 100 -9.30 14.41 -21.99
N GLU A 101 -8.04 14.32 -22.37
CA GLU A 101 -7.22 15.49 -22.74
C GLU A 101 -6.19 15.08 -23.79
N GLY A 102 -6.07 15.88 -24.86
CA GLY A 102 -5.24 15.56 -26.02
C GLY A 102 -3.80 15.20 -25.64
N LEU A 103 -3.26 14.19 -26.34
CA LEU A 103 -1.91 13.63 -26.26
C LEU A 103 -0.94 14.52 -25.46
N VAL A 104 -0.74 14.16 -24.18
CA VAL A 104 0.26 14.75 -23.30
C VAL A 104 1.57 14.85 -24.09
N HIS A 105 2.12 16.06 -24.22
CA HIS A 105 3.44 16.27 -24.84
C HIS A 105 4.47 15.50 -24.01
N TYR A 106 4.85 14.33 -24.49
CA TYR A 106 5.87 13.51 -23.85
C TYR A 106 7.23 14.05 -24.27
N ASP A 107 7.90 14.73 -23.34
CA ASP A 107 9.23 15.26 -23.59
C ASP A 107 10.24 14.10 -23.58
N PHE A 108 10.96 13.90 -24.68
CA PHE A 108 11.89 12.78 -24.88
C PHE A 108 13.23 13.03 -24.14
N ALA A 109 13.18 13.45 -22.88
CA ALA A 109 14.37 13.67 -22.08
C ALA A 109 14.91 12.35 -21.52
N LEU A 110 16.21 12.09 -21.71
CA LEU A 110 16.89 10.88 -21.22
C LEU A 110 16.75 10.70 -19.69
N ASN A 111 16.66 11.81 -18.94
CA ASN A 111 16.43 11.79 -17.48
C ASN A 111 15.07 11.19 -17.10
N LEU A 112 14.01 11.49 -17.86
CA LEU A 112 12.67 10.94 -17.62
C LEU A 112 12.66 9.44 -17.88
N TYR A 113 13.30 8.99 -18.96
CA TYR A 113 13.44 7.57 -19.26
C TYR A 113 14.21 6.82 -18.17
N LEU A 114 15.33 7.36 -17.68
CA LEU A 114 16.08 6.74 -16.59
C LEU A 114 15.27 6.65 -15.30
N ALA A 115 14.57 7.74 -14.92
CA ALA A 115 13.71 7.76 -13.76
C ALA A 115 12.58 6.73 -13.86
N GLN A 116 11.90 6.68 -15.01
CA GLN A 116 10.82 5.72 -15.26
C GLN A 116 11.31 4.27 -15.23
N THR A 117 12.46 4.00 -15.83
CA THR A 117 13.09 2.67 -15.79
C THR A 117 13.42 2.27 -14.35
N GLY A 118 13.97 3.20 -13.56
CA GLY A 118 14.25 2.98 -12.13
C GLY A 118 12.99 2.65 -11.32
N ILE A 119 11.91 3.40 -11.52
CA ILE A 119 10.63 3.15 -10.84
C ILE A 119 10.08 1.76 -11.22
N ILE A 120 10.12 1.37 -12.50
CA ILE A 120 9.59 0.07 -12.94
C ILE A 120 10.40 -1.08 -12.36
N PHE A 121 11.72 -1.08 -12.51
CA PHE A 121 12.54 -2.23 -12.12
C PHE A 121 12.80 -2.28 -10.62
N ILE A 122 13.15 -1.16 -10.00
CA ILE A 122 13.51 -1.10 -8.59
C ILE A 122 12.24 -0.90 -7.75
N GLY A 123 11.43 0.11 -8.10
CA GLY A 123 10.25 0.52 -7.33
C GLY A 123 9.07 -0.43 -7.43
N THR A 124 8.86 -1.09 -8.58
CA THR A 124 7.73 -2.00 -8.78
C THR A 124 8.15 -3.45 -8.71
N ILE A 125 8.99 -3.92 -9.65
CA ILE A 125 9.35 -5.34 -9.76
C ILE A 125 10.13 -5.79 -8.51
N GLY A 126 11.19 -5.05 -8.15
CA GLY A 126 12.01 -5.35 -6.98
C GLY A 126 11.22 -5.31 -5.68
N ALA A 127 10.48 -4.23 -5.44
CA ALA A 127 9.66 -4.08 -4.23
C ALA A 127 8.58 -5.16 -4.12
N PHE A 128 7.90 -5.51 -5.21
CA PHE A 128 6.85 -6.54 -5.20
C PHE A 128 7.41 -7.94 -4.94
N CYS A 129 8.58 -8.27 -5.51
CA CYS A 129 9.29 -9.51 -5.21
C CYS A 129 9.63 -9.61 -3.72
N LEU A 130 10.18 -8.53 -3.13
CA LEU A 130 10.51 -8.46 -1.70
C LEU A 130 9.25 -8.57 -0.83
N TYR A 131 8.17 -7.88 -1.21
CA TYR A 131 6.89 -7.95 -0.49
C TYR A 131 6.33 -9.37 -0.49
N LEU A 132 6.25 -10.03 -1.65
CA LEU A 132 5.73 -11.39 -1.73
C LEU A 132 6.61 -12.40 -1.01
N LYS A 133 7.93 -12.21 -1.02
CA LYS A 133 8.83 -13.02 -0.21
C LYS A 133 8.57 -12.80 1.28
N GLY A 134 8.33 -11.56 1.72
CA GLY A 134 7.89 -11.24 3.07
C GLY A 134 6.57 -11.93 3.43
N VAL A 135 5.55 -11.81 2.59
CA VAL A 135 4.25 -12.51 2.74
C VAL A 135 4.45 -14.03 2.84
N GLU A 136 5.40 -14.60 2.11
CA GLU A 136 5.75 -16.02 2.17
C GLU A 136 6.27 -16.44 3.56
N TYR A 137 7.17 -15.64 4.13
CA TYR A 137 7.85 -15.93 5.41
C TYR A 137 6.96 -15.70 6.64
N ILE A 138 6.24 -14.58 6.69
CA ILE A 138 5.50 -14.16 7.89
C ILE A 138 3.97 -14.21 7.74
N GLY A 139 3.46 -14.51 6.54
CA GLY A 139 2.03 -14.55 6.23
C GLY A 139 1.45 -13.19 5.82
N ALA A 140 0.37 -13.22 5.03
CA ALA A 140 -0.25 -12.03 4.42
C ALA A 140 -0.77 -11.00 5.43
N LEU A 141 -1.34 -11.44 6.56
CA LEU A 141 -1.83 -10.54 7.60
C LEU A 141 -0.69 -9.76 8.26
N ARG A 142 0.37 -10.44 8.69
CA ARG A 142 1.53 -9.80 9.34
C ARG A 142 2.31 -8.92 8.36
N ALA A 143 2.52 -9.39 7.12
CA ALA A 143 3.20 -8.62 6.09
C ALA A 143 2.46 -7.32 5.77
N SER A 144 1.13 -7.37 5.62
CA SER A 144 0.33 -6.15 5.37
C SER A 144 0.31 -5.18 6.56
N MET A 145 0.36 -5.68 7.80
CA MET A 145 0.49 -4.82 8.99
C MET A 145 1.88 -4.16 9.09
N ILE A 146 2.95 -4.87 8.74
CA ILE A 146 4.30 -4.28 8.68
C ILE A 146 4.39 -3.27 7.54
N ALA A 147 3.76 -3.55 6.40
CA ALA A 147 3.70 -2.60 5.28
C ALA A 147 3.01 -1.28 5.65
N CYS A 148 2.19 -1.24 6.71
CA CYS A 148 1.62 0.01 7.22
C CYS A 148 2.66 0.99 7.80
N ILE A 149 3.94 0.61 7.88
CA ILE A 149 5.04 1.54 8.18
C ILE A 149 5.40 2.44 6.99
N GLU A 150 4.92 2.12 5.79
CA GLU A 150 5.16 2.89 4.55
C GLU A 150 4.92 4.41 4.71
N PRO A 151 3.83 4.91 5.31
CA PRO A 151 3.62 6.34 5.48
C PRO A 151 4.68 7.01 6.36
N VAL A 152 5.28 6.28 7.31
CA VAL A 152 6.36 6.78 8.16
C VAL A 152 7.66 6.87 7.36
N ALA A 153 7.93 5.85 6.53
CA ALA A 153 9.10 5.85 5.65
C ALA A 153 9.00 6.94 4.57
N ASP A 154 7.82 7.12 3.99
CA ASP A 154 7.54 8.18 3.01
C ASP A 154 7.67 9.57 3.65
N ALA A 155 7.15 9.75 4.86
CA ALA A 155 7.33 10.99 5.61
C ALA A 155 8.81 11.29 5.90
N PHE A 156 9.59 10.27 6.26
CA PHE A 156 11.03 10.42 6.48
C PHE A 156 11.77 10.80 5.19
N MET A 157 11.45 10.16 4.06
CA MET A 157 12.04 10.52 2.76
C MET A 157 11.63 11.92 2.33
N SER A 158 10.36 12.28 2.50
CA SER A 158 9.86 13.63 2.21
C SER A 158 10.54 14.70 3.06
N PHE A 159 10.80 14.44 4.35
CA PHE A 159 11.59 15.32 5.19
C PHE A 159 13.00 15.53 4.62
N LEU A 160 13.67 14.45 4.23
CA LEU A 160 15.08 14.45 3.81
C LEU A 160 15.27 15.10 2.44
N PHE A 161 14.40 14.81 1.48
CA PHE A 161 14.53 15.27 0.09
C PHE A 161 13.74 16.55 -0.21
N LEU A 162 12.54 16.72 0.36
CA LEU A 162 11.65 17.86 0.08
C LEU A 162 11.67 18.91 1.21
N GLY A 163 12.26 18.61 2.37
CA GLY A 163 12.30 19.53 3.51
C GLY A 163 10.93 19.79 4.13
N THR A 164 9.98 18.85 3.98
CA THR A 164 8.62 18.98 4.51
C THR A 164 8.63 19.11 6.03
N ARG A 165 7.80 20.00 6.58
CA ARG A 165 7.63 20.16 8.03
C ARG A 165 6.37 19.44 8.47
N TYR A 166 6.50 18.64 9.52
CA TYR A 166 5.41 17.87 10.11
C TYR A 166 4.86 18.54 11.37
N SER A 167 3.55 18.43 11.56
CA SER A 167 2.85 18.85 12.77
C SER A 167 3.16 17.90 13.93
N CYS A 168 2.97 18.36 15.17
CA CYS A 168 2.99 17.48 16.35
C CYS A 168 1.98 16.33 16.23
N LEU A 169 0.85 16.54 15.57
CA LEU A 169 -0.15 15.50 15.33
C LEU A 169 0.36 14.41 14.38
N ASP A 170 1.10 14.80 13.34
CA ASP A 170 1.70 13.85 12.39
C ASP A 170 2.75 12.98 13.10
N LEU A 171 3.59 13.59 13.93
CA LEU A 171 4.58 12.88 14.75
C LEU A 171 3.92 11.88 15.70
N PHE A 172 2.80 12.27 16.33
CA PHE A 172 2.03 11.36 17.18
C PHE A 172 1.44 10.19 16.37
N ALA A 173 0.92 10.45 15.17
CA ALA A 173 0.42 9.41 14.29
C ALA A 173 1.53 8.44 13.84
N PHE A 174 2.73 8.95 13.52
CA PHE A 174 3.89 8.10 13.20
C PHE A 174 4.29 7.23 14.39
N ALA A 175 4.28 7.78 15.61
CA ALA A 175 4.55 7.01 16.82
C ALA A 175 3.53 5.87 17.03
N LEU A 176 2.24 6.12 16.77
CA LEU A 176 1.19 5.09 16.84
C LEU A 176 1.40 3.96 15.82
N ILE A 177 1.81 4.29 14.58
CA ILE A 177 2.13 3.29 13.56
C ILE A 177 3.30 2.42 13.99
N ILE A 178 4.39 3.04 14.46
CA ILE A 178 5.58 2.31 14.95
C ILE A 178 5.20 1.41 16.13
N LEU A 179 4.41 1.91 17.08
CA LEU A 179 3.95 1.12 18.22
C LEU A 179 3.12 -0.09 17.77
N SER A 180 2.22 0.09 16.81
CA SER A 180 1.41 -0.98 16.24
C SER A 180 2.27 -2.07 15.59
N VAL A 181 3.29 -1.68 14.81
CA VAL A 181 4.24 -2.61 14.18
C VAL A 181 5.04 -3.37 15.23
N ILE A 182 5.56 -2.69 16.26
CA ILE A 182 6.33 -3.33 17.34
C ILE A 182 5.46 -4.31 18.13
N LEU A 183 4.21 -3.95 18.46
CA LEU A 183 3.28 -4.84 19.18
C LEU A 183 3.03 -6.14 18.41
N ASN A 184 2.91 -6.05 17.08
CA ASN A 184 2.77 -7.23 16.23
C ASN A 184 4.07 -8.03 16.05
N ALA A 185 5.22 -7.35 15.97
CA ALA A 185 6.52 -7.99 15.79
C ALA A 185 6.99 -8.75 17.04
N LYS A 186 6.66 -8.27 18.25
CA LYS A 186 7.17 -8.82 19.52
C LYS A 186 6.63 -10.20 19.92
N LYS A 187 5.66 -10.76 19.18
CA LYS A 187 5.08 -12.09 19.46
C LYS A 187 5.21 -13.01 18.24
N SER A 188 6.46 -13.11 17.76
CA SER A 188 6.96 -14.23 16.95
C SER A 188 7.15 -15.47 17.81
#